data_AF-A0A2W7AWA6-F1
#
_entry.id   AF-A0A2W7AWA6-F1
#
_cell.length_a   1.000
_cell.length_b   1.000
_cell.length_c   1.000
_cell.angle_alpha   90.00
_cell.angle_beta   90.00
_cell.angle_gamma   90.00
#
_symmetry.space_group_name_H-M   'P 1'
#
loop_
_entity.id
_entity.type
_entity.pdbx_description
1 polymer ?
#
loop_
_entity_poly.entity_id
_entity_poly.type
_entity_poly.pdbx_seq_one_letter_code
_entity_poly.pdbx_strand_id
1 'polypeptide(L)'
;MAYQFVLFYKPYNVLSQFSQGSTPPANDSPRLTLKDFVPVAHIYPVGRLDRDSEGLMLLTNHGQVQHRLSDPRFAHPRTYWVQVEHGPDPSALAQLRQGVTIKGDRTRPCRVELLSAAPPLPPRDPPIRDR
;
A
#
# COMPACT_ATOMS: atom_id res chain seq x y z
N MET A 1 7.16 -16.65 -23.41
CA MET A 1 7.48 -15.28 -22.94
C MET A 1 8.26 -15.38 -21.65
N ALA A 2 9.25 -14.53 -21.42
CA ALA A 2 9.97 -14.48 -20.15
C ALA A 2 9.11 -13.84 -19.05
N TYR A 3 9.23 -14.34 -17.82
CA TYR A 3 8.61 -13.71 -16.66
C TYR A 3 9.40 -12.48 -16.23
N GLN A 4 8.69 -11.40 -15.92
CA GLN A 4 9.26 -10.15 -15.43
C GLN A 4 8.74 -9.84 -14.05
N PHE A 5 9.62 -9.33 -13.19
CA PHE A 5 9.29 -8.92 -11.82
C PHE A 5 9.93 -7.55 -11.57
N VAL A 6 9.10 -6.57 -11.22
CA VAL A 6 9.54 -5.22 -10.90
C VAL A 6 9.07 -4.89 -9.50
N LEU A 7 10.00 -4.47 -8.65
CA LEU A 7 9.68 -3.86 -7.37
C LEU A 7 9.60 -2.35 -7.59
N PHE A 8 8.47 -1.77 -7.19
CA PHE A 8 8.20 -0.35 -7.36
C PHE A 8 7.80 0.23 -6.01
N TYR A 9 8.46 1.32 -5.60
CA TYR A 9 8.00 2.12 -4.48
C TYR A 9 6.95 3.11 -5.00
N LYS A 10 5.66 2.81 -4.79
CA LYS A 10 4.55 3.64 -5.24
C LYS A 10 4.51 4.94 -4.43
N PRO A 11 4.62 6.12 -5.08
CA PRO A 11 4.45 7.39 -4.39
C PRO A 11 3.01 7.63 -3.91
N TYR A 12 2.86 8.62 -3.04
CA TYR A 12 1.56 9.17 -2.67
C TYR A 12 0.80 9.68 -3.90
N ASN A 13 -0.53 9.63 -3.82
CA ASN A 13 -1.43 10.13 -4.85
C ASN A 13 -1.34 9.42 -6.23
N VAL A 14 -0.79 8.20 -6.28
CA VAL A 14 -0.70 7.39 -7.50
C VAL A 14 -1.64 6.19 -7.42
N LEU A 15 -2.42 5.93 -8.47
CA LEU A 15 -3.29 4.76 -8.57
C LEU A 15 -2.48 3.48 -8.86
N SER A 16 -2.86 2.38 -8.22
CA SER A 16 -2.32 1.03 -8.47
C SER A 16 -2.88 0.39 -9.75
N GLN A 17 -2.78 1.09 -10.88
CA GLN A 17 -3.22 0.63 -12.21
C GLN A 17 -2.47 1.40 -13.31
N PHE A 18 -2.39 0.80 -14.51
CA PHE A 18 -1.77 1.44 -15.69
C PHE A 18 -2.75 2.24 -16.54
N SER A 19 -4.06 1.99 -16.41
CA SER A 19 -5.11 2.71 -17.13
C SER A 19 -5.69 3.84 -16.30
N GLN A 20 -6.06 4.96 -16.92
CA GLN A 20 -6.64 6.11 -16.23
C GLN A 20 -8.11 5.89 -15.78
N GLY A 21 -8.78 4.83 -16.28
CA GLY A 21 -10.22 4.64 -16.12
C GLY A 21 -11.03 5.65 -16.94
N SER A 22 -12.35 5.48 -16.99
CA SER A 22 -13.27 6.38 -17.72
C SER A 22 -13.86 7.49 -16.85
N THR A 23 -13.65 7.43 -15.52
CA THR A 23 -14.19 8.42 -14.59
C THR A 23 -13.29 9.65 -14.55
N PRO A 24 -13.82 10.85 -14.87
CA PRO A 24 -13.08 12.09 -14.71
C PRO A 24 -12.57 12.26 -13.27
N PRO A 25 -11.42 12.89 -13.05
CA PRO A 25 -11.00 13.24 -11.70
C PRO A 25 -12.06 14.14 -11.04
N ALA A 26 -12.34 13.88 -9.76
CA ALA A 26 -13.34 14.63 -9.01
C ALA A 26 -12.86 16.06 -8.63
N ASN A 27 -11.60 16.38 -8.93
CA ASN A 27 -10.93 17.64 -8.64
C ASN A 27 -9.90 17.95 -9.74
N ASP A 28 -9.34 19.16 -9.72
CA ASP A 28 -8.28 19.60 -10.66
C ASP A 28 -6.91 18.93 -10.42
N SER A 29 -6.82 17.92 -9.54
CA SER A 29 -5.57 17.21 -9.30
C SER A 29 -5.32 16.16 -10.39
N PRO A 30 -4.12 16.12 -11.00
CA PRO A 30 -3.79 15.09 -11.99
C PRO A 30 -3.88 13.70 -11.35
N ARG A 31 -4.60 12.81 -12.01
CA ARG A 31 -4.74 11.41 -11.58
C ARG A 31 -3.53 10.62 -12.08
N LEU A 32 -2.49 10.49 -11.25
CA LEU A 32 -1.31 9.72 -11.63
C LEU A 32 -1.55 8.21 -11.55
N THR A 33 -0.87 7.46 -12.41
CA THR A 33 -0.97 6.01 -12.60
C THR A 33 0.42 5.38 -12.66
N LEU A 34 0.49 4.05 -12.67
CA LEU A 34 1.76 3.35 -12.78
C LEU A 34 2.48 3.60 -14.11
N LYS A 35 1.73 3.97 -15.16
CA LYS A 35 2.30 4.28 -16.49
C LYS A 35 3.23 5.49 -16.44
N ASP A 36 2.99 6.41 -15.49
CA ASP A 36 3.78 7.64 -15.34
C ASP A 36 5.16 7.37 -14.71
N PHE A 37 5.36 6.20 -14.09
CA PHE A 37 6.58 5.85 -13.35
C PHE A 37 7.27 4.57 -13.84
N VAL A 38 6.55 3.67 -14.50
CA VAL A 38 7.04 2.33 -14.83
C VAL A 38 7.05 2.15 -16.35
N PRO A 39 8.22 2.28 -17.01
CA PRO A 39 8.35 2.16 -18.47
C PRO A 39 8.44 0.68 -18.92
N VAL A 40 7.67 -0.20 -18.30
CA VAL A 40 7.65 -1.63 -18.60
C VAL A 40 6.23 -2.05 -18.98
N ALA A 41 6.08 -2.60 -20.18
CA ALA A 41 4.80 -3.03 -20.71
C ALA A 41 4.42 -4.44 -20.22
N HIS A 42 3.12 -4.75 -20.29
CA HIS A 42 2.56 -6.09 -20.04
C HIS A 42 2.81 -6.69 -18.65
N ILE A 43 3.14 -5.86 -17.66
CA ILE A 43 3.19 -6.23 -16.24
C ILE A 43 2.03 -5.58 -15.50
N TYR A 44 1.59 -6.22 -14.42
CA TYR A 44 0.43 -5.78 -13.64
C TYR A 44 0.73 -5.85 -12.16
N PRO A 45 0.11 -4.99 -11.33
CA PRO A 45 0.34 -4.97 -9.90
C PRO A 45 -0.17 -6.24 -9.22
N VAL A 46 0.63 -6.74 -8.28
CA VAL A 46 0.29 -7.88 -7.43
C VAL A 46 -0.49 -7.37 -6.22
N GLY A 47 -1.81 -7.37 -6.35
CA GLY A 47 -2.69 -6.71 -5.39
C GLY A 47 -2.74 -5.20 -5.59
N ARG A 48 -3.48 -4.51 -4.72
CA ARG A 48 -3.67 -3.06 -4.79
C ARG A 48 -3.13 -2.40 -3.53
N LEU A 49 -2.50 -1.25 -3.72
CA LEU A 49 -2.21 -0.27 -2.68
C LEU A 49 -3.10 0.95 -2.93
N ASP A 50 -3.67 1.52 -1.87
CA ASP A 50 -4.58 2.66 -2.00
C ASP A 50 -3.85 3.89 -2.57
N ARG A 51 -4.62 4.79 -3.19
CA ARG A 51 -4.07 5.99 -3.86
C ARG A 51 -3.27 6.85 -2.90
N ASP A 52 -3.77 7.00 -1.69
CA ASP A 52 -3.22 7.79 -0.58
C ASP A 52 -2.21 7.03 0.28
N SER A 53 -1.96 5.75 -0.01
CA SER A 53 -0.88 4.97 0.57
C SER A 53 0.39 5.04 -0.27
N GLU A 54 1.52 4.65 0.33
CA GLU A 54 2.85 4.69 -0.29
C GLU A 54 3.59 3.39 -0.02
N GLY A 55 4.60 3.10 -0.85
CA GLY A 55 5.56 2.04 -0.56
C GLY A 55 5.56 0.89 -1.54
N LEU A 56 6.04 -0.26 -1.07
CA LEU A 56 6.41 -1.39 -1.91
C LEU A 56 5.21 -1.99 -2.65
N MET A 57 5.38 -2.16 -3.95
CA MET A 57 4.47 -2.90 -4.80
C MET A 57 5.26 -3.79 -5.77
N LEU A 58 4.84 -5.05 -5.90
CA LEU A 58 5.36 -5.96 -6.91
C LEU A 58 4.51 -5.84 -8.17
N LEU A 59 5.16 -5.75 -9.32
CA LEU A 59 4.54 -5.80 -10.64
C LEU A 59 5.08 -7.00 -11.41
N THR A 60 4.21 -7.77 -12.06
CA THR A 60 4.65 -8.95 -12.84
C THR A 60 3.65 -9.32 -13.93
N ASN A 61 4.12 -10.05 -14.95
CA ASN A 61 3.30 -10.74 -15.93
C ASN A 61 3.02 -12.22 -15.56
N HIS A 62 3.53 -12.70 -14.41
CA HIS A 62 3.38 -14.09 -13.98
C HIS A 62 2.08 -14.29 -13.19
N GLY A 63 1.01 -14.73 -13.87
CA GLY A 63 -0.32 -14.89 -13.26
C GLY A 63 -0.38 -15.78 -12.00
N GLN A 64 0.37 -16.90 -11.95
CA GLN A 64 0.39 -17.75 -10.75
C GLN A 64 0.97 -17.05 -9.52
N VAL A 65 2.04 -16.24 -9.69
CA VAL A 65 2.61 -15.44 -8.60
C VAL A 65 1.63 -14.36 -8.15
N GLN A 66 0.95 -13.70 -9.09
CA GLN A 66 -0.11 -12.73 -8.76
C GLN A 66 -1.16 -13.37 -7.87
N HIS A 67 -1.77 -14.47 -8.32
CA HIS A 67 -2.79 -15.20 -7.58
C HIS A 67 -2.28 -15.66 -6.21
N ARG A 68 -1.07 -16.23 -6.15
CA ARG A 68 -0.49 -16.74 -4.90
C ARG A 68 -0.33 -15.64 -3.85
N LEU A 69 0.10 -14.45 -4.25
CA LEU A 69 0.40 -13.36 -3.33
C LEU A 69 -0.82 -12.47 -3.02
N SER A 70 -1.80 -12.36 -3.93
CA SER A 70 -2.96 -11.48 -3.75
C SER A 70 -4.18 -12.16 -3.12
N ASP A 71 -4.33 -13.48 -3.28
CA ASP A 71 -5.50 -14.20 -2.75
C ASP A 71 -5.44 -14.29 -1.21
N PRO A 72 -6.45 -13.77 -0.49
CA PRO A 72 -6.51 -13.77 0.97
C PRO A 72 -6.35 -15.17 1.61
N ARG A 73 -6.68 -16.24 0.88
CA ARG A 73 -6.58 -17.63 1.39
C ARG A 73 -5.15 -18.03 1.74
N PHE A 74 -4.15 -17.44 1.08
CA PHE A 74 -2.74 -17.74 1.34
C PHE A 74 -2.17 -16.93 2.50
N ALA A 75 -2.89 -15.91 2.99
CA ALA A 75 -2.59 -15.17 4.20
C ALA A 75 -1.13 -14.68 4.31
N HIS A 76 -0.56 -14.22 3.19
CA HIS A 76 0.80 -13.67 3.19
C HIS A 76 0.89 -12.45 4.12
N PRO A 77 1.89 -12.40 5.03
CA PRO A 77 2.05 -11.28 5.93
C PRO A 77 2.40 -10.01 5.16
N ARG A 78 1.90 -8.88 5.64
CA ARG A 78 2.22 -7.55 5.13
C ARG A 78 2.65 -6.67 6.30
N THR A 79 3.69 -5.89 6.08
CA THR A 79 4.26 -4.99 7.08
C THR A 79 4.08 -3.56 6.61
N TYR A 80 3.62 -2.70 7.51
CA TYR A 80 3.33 -1.31 7.24
C TYR A 80 4.01 -0.44 8.28
N TRP A 81 4.60 0.67 7.85
CA TRP A 81 4.90 1.79 8.72
C TRP A 81 3.74 2.76 8.65
N VAL A 82 3.18 3.10 9.81
CA VAL A 82 1.98 3.93 9.91
C VAL A 82 2.28 5.09 10.84
N GLN A 83 2.09 6.30 10.33
CA GLN A 83 2.13 7.52 11.13
C GLN A 83 0.71 7.84 11.60
N VAL A 84 0.56 8.12 12.89
CA VAL A 84 -0.73 8.45 13.52
C VAL A 84 -0.60 9.74 14.32
N GLU A 85 -1.70 10.46 14.49
CA GLU A 85 -1.74 11.64 15.36
C GLU A 85 -1.64 11.21 16.84
N HIS A 86 -1.03 12.08 17.66
CA HIS A 86 -0.94 11.97 19.13
C HIS A 86 -0.22 10.73 19.71
N GLY A 87 0.21 9.79 18.87
CA GLY A 87 0.89 8.55 19.29
C GLY A 87 -0.06 7.55 19.97
N PRO A 88 0.08 6.23 19.71
CA PRO A 88 -0.79 5.24 20.34
C PRO A 88 -0.33 4.95 21.78
N ASP A 89 -1.27 4.92 22.72
CA ASP A 89 -0.99 4.46 24.08
C ASP A 89 -0.82 2.92 24.15
N PRO A 90 -0.25 2.37 25.23
CA PRO A 90 -0.04 0.93 25.36
C PRO A 90 -1.31 0.09 25.28
N SER A 91 -2.45 0.63 25.72
CA SER A 91 -3.74 -0.06 25.69
C SER A 91 -4.29 -0.16 24.26
N ALA A 92 -4.15 0.91 23.46
CA ALA A 92 -4.50 0.92 22.05
C ALA A 92 -3.67 -0.10 21.27
N LEU A 93 -2.35 -0.17 21.53
CA LEU A 93 -1.48 -1.19 20.95
C LEU A 93 -1.90 -2.61 21.36
N ALA A 94 -2.29 -2.83 22.62
CA ALA A 94 -2.78 -4.13 23.08
C ALA A 94 -4.07 -4.54 22.37
N GLN A 95 -5.02 -3.62 22.19
CA GLN A 95 -6.25 -3.87 21.43
C GLN A 95 -5.96 -4.23 19.97
N LEU A 96 -5.07 -3.48 19.30
CA LEU A 96 -4.65 -3.78 17.93
C LEU A 96 -4.06 -5.19 17.81
N ARG A 97 -3.17 -5.59 18.74
CA ARG A 97 -2.58 -6.95 18.75
C ARG A 97 -3.62 -8.07 18.86
N GLN A 98 -4.68 -7.84 19.64
CA GLN A 98 -5.74 -8.82 19.87
C GLN A 98 -6.85 -8.81 18.80
N GLY A 99 -6.79 -7.84 17.89
CA GLY A 99 -7.81 -7.61 16.89
C GLY A 99 -8.95 -6.73 17.41
N VAL A 100 -9.27 -5.71 16.62
CA VAL A 100 -10.38 -4.76 16.80
C VAL A 100 -11.55 -5.08 15.85
N THR A 101 -12.74 -4.60 16.17
CA THR A 101 -13.93 -4.72 15.31
C THR A 101 -14.02 -3.55 14.34
N ILE A 102 -14.11 -3.83 13.04
CA ILE A 102 -14.27 -2.85 11.98
C ILE A 102 -15.49 -3.25 11.15
N LYS A 103 -16.49 -2.37 11.05
CA LYS A 103 -17.74 -2.61 10.29
C LYS A 103 -18.44 -3.93 10.64
N GLY A 104 -18.37 -4.36 11.91
CA GLY A 104 -18.98 -5.59 12.39
C GLY A 104 -18.08 -6.83 12.34
N ASP A 105 -16.98 -6.79 11.60
CA ASP A 105 -16.03 -7.90 11.53
C ASP A 105 -14.85 -7.71 12.47
N ARG A 106 -14.46 -8.77 13.18
CA ARG A 106 -13.26 -8.75 14.02
C ARG A 106 -12.01 -9.04 13.18
N THR A 107 -11.03 -8.14 13.26
CA THR A 107 -9.73 -8.34 12.63
C THR A 107 -8.96 -9.49 13.26
N ARG A 108 -8.08 -10.13 12.47
CA ARG A 108 -7.17 -11.15 12.99
C ARG A 108 -6.12 -10.51 13.91
N PRO A 109 -5.57 -11.25 14.89
CA PRO A 109 -4.44 -10.80 15.68
C PRO A 109 -3.27 -10.37 14.79
N CYS A 110 -2.54 -9.34 15.19
CA CYS A 110 -1.42 -8.80 14.43
C CYS A 110 -0.21 -8.51 15.32
N ARG A 111 0.94 -8.29 14.68
CA ARG A 111 2.12 -7.71 15.34
C ARG A 111 2.09 -6.21 15.12
N VAL A 112 2.22 -5.46 16.22
CA VAL A 112 2.36 -4.00 16.18
C VAL A 112 3.35 -3.58 17.27
N GLU A 113 4.22 -2.65 16.89
CA GLU A 113 5.22 -2.04 17.75
C GLU A 113 5.28 -0.54 17.47
N LEU A 114 5.56 0.24 18.51
CA LEU A 114 5.85 1.65 18.36
C LEU A 114 7.34 1.78 18.01
N LEU A 115 7.64 2.47 16.91
CA LEU A 115 9.01 2.75 16.52
C LEU A 115 9.59 3.86 17.42
N SER A 116 10.84 3.69 17.86
CA SER A 116 11.56 4.68 18.66
C SER A 116 12.00 5.91 17.86
N ALA A 117 12.10 5.76 16.54
CA ALA A 117 12.44 6.82 15.60
C ALA A 117 11.72 6.60 14.26
N ALA A 118 11.59 7.68 13.48
CA ALA A 118 11.03 7.59 12.14
C ALA A 118 11.92 6.72 11.23
N PRO A 119 11.33 5.84 10.40
CA PRO A 119 12.10 5.04 9.45
C PRO A 119 12.70 5.94 8.35
N PRO A 120 13.84 5.54 7.75
CA PRO A 120 14.48 6.30 6.67
C PRO A 120 13.73 6.10 5.35
N LEU A 121 12.60 6.79 5.20
CA LEU A 121 11.79 6.79 3.99
C LEU A 121 12.19 7.92 3.03
N PRO A 122 11.98 7.74 1.72
CA PRO A 122 12.04 8.85 0.78
C PRO A 122 11.09 9.98 1.20
N PRO A 123 11.42 11.25 0.90
CA PRO A 123 10.51 12.36 1.17
C PRO A 123 9.20 12.16 0.39
N ARG A 124 8.08 12.46 1.07
CA ARG A 124 6.75 12.44 0.48
C ARG A 124 6.43 13.77 -0.19
N ASP A 125 5.69 13.71 -1.30
CA ASP A 125 5.12 14.88 -1.97
C ASP A 125 3.57 14.77 -2.05
N PRO A 126 2.80 15.72 -1.48
CA PRO A 126 3.26 16.78 -0.58
C PRO A 126 3.75 16.20 0.75
N PRO A 127 4.62 16.92 1.49
CA PRO A 127 5.10 16.46 2.78
C PRO A 127 3.93 16.23 3.75
N ILE A 128 4.10 15.28 4.66
CA ILE A 128 3.19 15.10 5.79
C ILE A 128 3.31 16.36 6.63
N ARG A 129 2.18 17.00 6.96
CA ARG A 129 2.20 18.28 7.69
C ARG A 129 2.89 18.09 9.04
N ASP A 130 4.00 18.76 9.25
CA ASP A 130 4.51 19.08 10.58
C ASP A 130 3.66 20.24 11.11
N ARG A 131 3.08 20.10 12.31
CA ARG A 131 2.42 21.21 13.01
C ARG A 131 3.43 21.92 13.91
#